data_AF-A0A212L207-F1
#
_entry.id   AF-A0A212L207-F1
#
_cell.length_a   1.000
_cell.length_b   1.000
_cell.length_c   1.000
_cell.angle_alpha   90.00
_cell.angle_beta   90.00
_cell.angle_gamma   90.00
#
_symmetry.space_group_name_H-M   'P 1'
#
loop_
_entity.id
_entity.type
_entity.pdbx_description
1 polymer ?
#
loop_
_entity_poly.entity_id
_entity_poly.type
_entity_poly.pdbx_seq_one_letter_code
_entity_poly.pdbx_strand_id
1 'polypeptide(L)'
;MPQIGISFEFAKADATGGYVRGWASVVSVAGQPVEDWQGDVIGMDALRKAAHQFITDARVAKAMHRGEQVGEVVESIIIDDDLANALGIADQRRGWFIGMKVNSDAVRKRVRSGELRAFSIGGRGKRVPLGA
;
A
#
# COMPACT_ATOMS: atom_id res chain seq x y z
N MET A 1 -21.64 13.35 8.44
CA MET A 1 -21.28 13.56 7.03
C MET A 1 -20.80 12.23 6.47
N PRO A 2 -21.18 11.84 5.25
CA PRO A 2 -20.86 10.51 4.72
C PRO A 2 -19.35 10.35 4.61
N GLN A 3 -18.84 9.29 5.24
CA GLN A 3 -17.44 9.01 5.42
C GLN A 3 -16.91 8.33 4.16
N ILE A 4 -16.25 9.06 3.28
CA ILE A 4 -15.61 8.48 2.09
C ILE A 4 -14.25 7.93 2.53
N GLY A 5 -14.26 6.70 3.07
CA GLY A 5 -13.06 5.97 3.42
C GLY A 5 -12.59 5.13 2.24
N ILE A 6 -11.39 5.39 1.72
CA ILE A 6 -10.80 4.51 0.72
C ILE A 6 -9.85 3.54 1.43
N SER A 7 -10.39 2.41 1.85
CA SER A 7 -9.62 1.22 2.20
C SER A 7 -9.40 0.39 0.93
N PHE A 8 -8.15 0.25 0.48
CA PHE A 8 -7.84 -0.63 -0.64
C PHE A 8 -7.75 -2.07 -0.16
N GLU A 9 -8.74 -2.86 -0.52
CA GLU A 9 -8.70 -4.30 -0.30
C GLU A 9 -7.49 -4.93 -1.02
N PHE A 10 -7.00 -6.05 -0.49
CA PHE A 10 -6.05 -6.89 -1.20
C PHE A 10 -6.60 -7.17 -2.60
N ALA A 11 -5.85 -6.80 -3.63
CA ALA A 11 -6.21 -7.11 -5.00
C ALA A 11 -6.19 -8.64 -5.21
N LYS A 12 -5.40 -9.36 -4.41
CA LYS A 12 -5.41 -10.83 -4.35
C LYS A 12 -4.82 -11.31 -3.02
N ALA A 13 -5.48 -12.28 -2.41
CA ALA A 13 -4.90 -13.18 -1.42
C ALA A 13 -4.97 -14.60 -2.01
N ASP A 14 -3.89 -15.38 -1.90
CA ASP A 14 -3.95 -16.78 -2.30
C ASP A 14 -4.81 -17.59 -1.31
N ALA A 15 -5.29 -18.77 -1.72
CA ALA A 15 -6.16 -19.60 -0.88
C ALA A 15 -5.51 -20.00 0.45
N THR A 16 -4.18 -20.02 0.49
CA THR A 16 -3.41 -20.36 1.70
C THR A 16 -3.24 -19.16 2.64
N GLY A 17 -3.45 -17.93 2.18
CA GLY A 17 -3.11 -16.69 2.87
C GLY A 17 -1.61 -16.45 3.00
N GLY A 18 -0.78 -17.29 2.37
CA GLY A 18 0.68 -17.23 2.37
C GLY A 18 1.24 -16.16 1.44
N TYR A 19 0.42 -15.65 0.51
CA TYR A 19 0.78 -14.54 -0.35
C TYR A 19 -0.41 -13.58 -0.53
N VAL A 20 -0.13 -12.30 -0.34
CA VAL A 20 -1.09 -11.21 -0.52
C VAL A 20 -0.47 -10.10 -1.36
N ARG A 21 -1.27 -9.46 -2.23
CA ARG A 21 -0.86 -8.29 -3.00
C ARG A 21 -1.98 -7.28 -3.15
N GLY A 22 -1.64 -6.03 -3.38
CA GLY A 22 -2.61 -4.94 -3.41
C GLY A 22 -1.97 -3.57 -3.32
N TRP A 23 -2.81 -2.54 -3.30
CA TRP A 23 -2.38 -1.17 -3.12
C TRP A 23 -2.00 -0.92 -1.67
N ALA A 24 -0.74 -0.56 -1.48
CA ALA A 24 -0.22 -0.03 -0.24
C ALA A 24 -0.68 1.41 -0.01
N SER A 25 -0.72 2.19 -1.08
CA SER A 25 -1.16 3.59 -1.08
C SER A 25 -1.56 3.97 -2.51
N VAL A 26 -2.57 4.82 -2.63
CA VAL A 26 -2.99 5.42 -3.90
C VAL A 26 -2.98 6.92 -3.70
N VAL A 27 -2.30 7.63 -4.60
CA VAL A 27 -2.16 9.09 -4.56
C VAL A 27 -3.15 9.78 -5.49
N SER A 28 -3.60 9.09 -6.54
CA SER A 28 -4.61 9.61 -7.45
C SER A 28 -5.42 8.51 -8.12
N VAL A 29 -6.64 8.85 -8.52
CA VAL A 29 -7.53 8.04 -9.36
C VAL A 29 -8.01 8.91 -10.52
N ALA A 30 -7.77 8.48 -11.75
CA ALA A 30 -8.15 9.22 -12.97
C ALA A 30 -7.62 10.67 -12.95
N GLY A 31 -6.38 10.86 -12.51
CA GLY A 31 -5.72 12.17 -12.40
C GLY A 31 -6.18 13.04 -11.21
N GLN A 32 -7.20 12.61 -10.45
CA GLN A 32 -7.66 13.35 -9.26
C GLN A 32 -6.91 12.87 -8.02
N PRO A 33 -6.32 13.76 -7.22
CA PRO A 33 -5.66 13.39 -5.97
C PRO A 33 -6.62 12.68 -4.99
N VAL A 34 -6.08 11.74 -4.23
CA VAL A 34 -6.80 11.03 -3.17
C VAL A 34 -6.36 11.57 -1.81
N GLU A 35 -7.34 11.90 -0.97
CA GLU A 35 -7.12 12.21 0.46
C GLU A 35 -7.05 10.92 1.28
N ASP A 36 -6.11 10.85 2.21
CA ASP A 36 -6.00 9.74 3.15
C ASP A 36 -6.89 9.95 4.41
N TRP A 37 -6.85 9.00 5.34
CA TRP A 37 -7.61 9.03 6.59
C TRP A 37 -7.30 10.24 7.50
N GLN A 38 -6.20 10.94 7.25
CA GLN A 38 -5.76 12.10 8.01
C GLN A 38 -6.12 13.42 7.32
N GLY A 39 -6.78 13.36 6.16
CA GLY A 39 -7.08 14.52 5.31
C GLY A 39 -5.86 15.04 4.57
N ASP A 40 -4.80 14.23 4.46
CA ASP A 40 -3.58 14.60 3.76
C ASP A 40 -3.59 14.04 2.34
N VAL A 41 -3.05 14.80 1.39
CA VAL A 41 -2.75 14.34 0.04
C VAL A 41 -1.25 14.04 -0.04
N ILE A 42 -0.90 12.83 -0.47
CA ILE A 42 0.49 12.43 -0.66
C ILE A 42 0.85 12.60 -2.13
N GLY A 43 1.88 13.40 -2.43
CA GLY A 43 2.42 13.49 -3.78
C GLY A 43 3.18 12.23 -4.20
N MET A 44 3.19 11.94 -5.51
CA MET A 44 3.85 10.73 -6.04
C MET A 44 5.35 10.64 -5.65
N ASP A 45 6.08 11.74 -5.68
CA ASP A 45 7.50 11.75 -5.31
C ASP A 45 7.74 11.44 -3.83
N ALA A 46 6.88 11.97 -2.96
CA ALA A 46 6.92 11.69 -1.53
C ALA A 46 6.62 10.21 -1.26
N LEU A 47 5.60 9.65 -1.92
CA LEU A 47 5.29 8.23 -1.84
C LEU A 47 6.44 7.38 -2.37
N ARG A 48 7.05 7.76 -3.50
CA ARG A 48 8.19 7.04 -4.09
C ARG A 48 9.37 6.98 -3.13
N LYS A 49 9.74 8.12 -2.55
CA LYS A 49 10.81 8.19 -1.56
C LYS A 49 10.50 7.29 -0.35
N ALA A 50 9.28 7.36 0.18
CA ALA A 50 8.86 6.54 1.31
C ALA A 50 8.89 5.04 0.98
N ALA A 51 8.38 4.65 -0.19
CA ALA A 51 8.40 3.26 -0.66
C ALA A 51 9.82 2.74 -0.85
N HIS A 52 10.70 3.49 -1.51
CA HIS A 52 12.09 3.11 -1.69
C HIS A 52 12.82 2.98 -0.35
N GLN A 53 12.60 3.92 0.55
CA GLN A 53 13.17 3.86 1.89
C GLN A 53 12.67 2.62 2.66
N PHE A 54 11.38 2.30 2.57
CA PHE A 54 10.83 1.10 3.21
C PHE A 54 11.45 -0.19 2.67
N ILE A 55 11.63 -0.30 1.35
CA ILE A 55 12.22 -1.50 0.72
C ILE A 55 13.73 -1.60 0.95
N THR A 56 14.43 -0.49 1.16
CA THR A 56 15.87 -0.48 1.44
C THR A 56 16.18 -0.67 2.92
N ASP A 57 15.47 0.01 3.81
CA ASP A 57 15.74 0.00 5.25
C ASP A 57 15.01 -1.11 5.99
N ALA A 58 13.73 -1.33 5.69
CA ALA A 58 12.87 -2.15 6.54
C ALA A 58 12.82 -3.61 6.07
N ARG A 59 12.64 -3.90 4.76
CA ARG A 59 12.44 -5.25 4.13
C ARG A 59 11.53 -6.25 4.87
N VAL A 60 10.92 -5.86 5.96
CA VAL A 60 10.32 -6.71 6.98
C VAL A 60 8.89 -6.25 7.18
N ALA A 61 7.96 -7.16 6.90
CA ALA A 61 6.57 -6.94 7.23
C ALA A 61 6.35 -7.16 8.73
N LYS A 62 5.72 -6.19 9.39
CA LYS A 62 5.26 -6.30 10.78
C LYS A 62 3.74 -6.19 10.82
N ALA A 63 3.08 -7.02 11.62
CA ALA A 63 1.64 -6.90 11.79
C ALA A 63 1.32 -5.61 12.55
N MET A 64 0.55 -4.69 11.97
CA MET A 64 0.10 -3.44 12.63
C MET A 64 1.25 -2.57 13.19
N HIS A 65 2.45 -2.63 12.60
CA HIS A 65 3.66 -1.95 13.09
C HIS A 65 4.11 -2.35 14.51
N ARG A 66 3.61 -3.46 15.05
CA ARG A 66 3.97 -3.99 16.38
C ARG A 66 4.47 -5.44 16.24
N GLY A 67 5.47 -5.81 17.04
CA GLY A 67 5.92 -7.21 17.14
C GLY A 67 6.94 -7.67 16.10
N GLU A 68 7.09 -9.01 16.02
CA GLU A 68 8.07 -9.73 15.21
C GLU A 68 7.76 -9.67 13.70
N GLN A 69 8.77 -10.00 12.89
CA GLN A 69 8.64 -10.14 11.44
C GLN A 69 7.60 -11.22 11.10
N VAL A 70 6.49 -10.82 10.48
CA VAL A 70 5.41 -11.74 10.10
C VAL A 70 5.46 -12.16 8.63
N GLY A 71 6.34 -11.54 7.84
CA GLY A 71 6.51 -11.81 6.43
C GLY A 71 7.59 -10.98 5.76
N GLU A 72 7.68 -11.14 4.44
CA GLU A 72 8.66 -10.51 3.57
C GLU A 72 7.96 -9.79 2.43
N VAL A 73 8.45 -8.60 2.07
CA VAL A 73 8.00 -7.93 0.85
C VAL A 73 8.72 -8.57 -0.32
N VAL A 74 7.96 -9.14 -1.25
CA VAL A 74 8.49 -9.85 -2.42
C VAL A 74 8.23 -9.10 -3.72
N GLU A 75 7.30 -8.14 -3.72
CA GLU A 75 7.03 -7.26 -4.85
C GLU A 75 6.81 -5.82 -4.36
N SER A 76 7.36 -4.84 -5.09
CA SER A 76 7.14 -3.43 -4.83
C SER A 76 7.22 -2.65 -6.13
N ILE A 77 6.09 -2.12 -6.58
CA ILE A 77 5.95 -1.41 -7.84
C ILE A 77 5.28 -0.07 -7.57
N ILE A 78 5.92 1.00 -8.02
CA ILE A 78 5.30 2.32 -8.03
C ILE A 78 4.71 2.51 -9.42
N ILE A 79 3.40 2.75 -9.47
CA ILE A 79 2.63 2.92 -10.69
C ILE A 79 2.32 4.41 -10.82
N ASP A 80 3.14 5.10 -11.63
CA ASP A 80 2.91 6.47 -12.11
C ASP A 80 2.33 6.45 -13.54
N ASP A 81 2.06 7.63 -14.08
CA ASP A 81 1.51 7.76 -15.44
C ASP A 81 2.47 7.23 -16.50
N ASP A 82 3.77 7.47 -16.35
CA ASP A 82 4.79 7.01 -17.30
C ASP A 82 4.84 5.48 -17.37
N LEU A 83 4.90 4.80 -16.21
CA LEU A 83 4.90 3.34 -16.15
C LEU A 83 3.56 2.76 -16.63
N ALA A 84 2.44 3.37 -16.23
CA ALA A 84 1.12 2.92 -16.66
C ALA A 84 0.97 2.99 -18.18
N ASN A 85 1.43 4.08 -18.79
CA ASN A 85 1.42 4.26 -20.24
C ASN A 85 2.36 3.27 -20.94
N ALA A 86 3.59 3.12 -20.43
CA ALA A 86 4.59 2.22 -21.02
C ALA A 86 4.15 0.74 -21.00
N LEU A 87 3.40 0.33 -19.97
CA LEU A 87 2.94 -1.06 -19.79
C LEU A 87 1.49 -1.31 -20.22
N GLY A 88 0.76 -0.28 -20.67
CA GLY A 88 -0.65 -0.40 -21.05
C GLY A 88 -1.58 -0.72 -19.87
N ILE A 89 -1.29 -0.19 -18.68
CA ILE A 89 -2.11 -0.40 -17.48
C ILE A 89 -3.41 0.40 -17.62
N ALA A 90 -4.52 -0.31 -17.80
CA ALA A 90 -5.86 0.31 -17.92
C ALA A 90 -6.40 0.87 -16.60
N ASP A 91 -5.92 0.34 -15.46
CA ASP A 91 -6.30 0.83 -14.14
C ASP A 91 -5.93 2.31 -13.99
N GLN A 92 -6.87 3.12 -13.51
CA GLN A 92 -6.73 4.57 -13.41
C GLN A 92 -6.07 5.03 -12.11
N ARG A 93 -5.74 4.10 -11.20
CA ARG A 93 -5.06 4.41 -9.94
C ARG A 93 -3.57 4.61 -10.17
N ARG A 94 -3.00 5.55 -9.41
CA ARG A 94 -1.56 5.77 -9.30
C ARG A 94 -1.15 5.69 -7.86
N GLY A 95 0.01 5.09 -7.61
CA GLY A 95 0.54 4.97 -6.25
C GLY A 95 1.47 3.79 -6.12
N TRP A 96 1.39 3.10 -5.00
CA TRP A 96 2.30 2.02 -4.65
C TRP A 96 1.55 0.70 -4.48
N PHE A 97 1.98 -0.29 -5.25
CA PHE A 97 1.45 -1.63 -5.25
C PHE A 97 2.50 -2.59 -4.71
N ILE A 98 2.13 -3.43 -3.74
CA ILE A 98 3.05 -4.37 -3.09
C ILE A 98 2.52 -5.78 -3.07
N GLY A 99 3.44 -6.72 -2.97
CA GLY A 99 3.21 -8.14 -2.73
C GLY A 99 4.05 -8.63 -1.57
N MET A 100 3.43 -9.45 -0.71
CA MET A 100 4.05 -9.92 0.52
C MET A 100 3.87 -11.43 0.67
N LYS A 101 4.96 -12.10 1.04
CA LYS A 101 4.95 -13.48 1.52
C LYS A 101 4.74 -13.48 3.02
N VAL A 102 3.65 -14.08 3.48
CA VAL A 102 3.29 -14.18 4.89
C VAL A 102 3.88 -15.48 5.44
N ASN A 103 4.75 -15.39 6.44
CA ASN A 103 5.39 -16.55 7.08
C ASN A 103 4.65 -16.99 8.36
N SER A 104 3.91 -16.08 9.00
CA SER A 104 3.17 -16.37 10.24
C SER A 104 1.84 -17.07 9.97
N ASP A 105 1.66 -18.29 10.48
CA ASP A 105 0.40 -19.05 10.36
C ASP A 105 -0.80 -18.34 10.99
N ALA A 106 -0.57 -17.61 12.09
CA ALA A 106 -1.59 -16.79 12.72
C ALA A 106 -2.08 -15.69 11.76
N VAL A 107 -1.16 -14.99 11.08
CA VAL A 107 -1.51 -13.96 10.10
C VAL A 107 -2.20 -14.58 8.88
N ARG A 108 -1.70 -15.72 8.38
CA ARG A 108 -2.35 -16.45 7.27
C ARG A 108 -3.80 -16.81 7.59
N LYS A 109 -4.08 -17.27 8.81
CA LYS A 109 -5.45 -17.59 9.26
C LYS A 109 -6.35 -16.36 9.25
N ARG A 110 -5.83 -15.20 9.66
CA ARG A 110 -6.57 -13.91 9.67
C ARG A 110 -6.79 -13.34 8.27
N VAL A 111 -5.85 -13.57 7.35
CA VAL A 111 -6.05 -13.27 5.93
C VAL A 111 -7.14 -14.16 5.35
N ARG A 112 -7.09 -15.48 5.58
CA ARG A 112 -8.10 -16.42 5.08
C ARG A 112 -9.50 -16.19 5.66
N SER A 113 -9.60 -15.79 6.92
CA SER A 113 -10.89 -15.42 7.53
C SER A 113 -11.43 -14.07 7.05
N GLY A 114 -10.63 -13.32 6.27
CA GLY A 114 -10.96 -11.96 5.86
C GLY A 114 -10.93 -10.97 7.03
N GLU A 115 -10.29 -11.29 8.15
CA GLU A 115 -10.07 -10.33 9.24
C GLU A 115 -9.03 -9.27 8.84
N LEU A 116 -7.97 -9.69 8.15
CA LEU A 116 -7.03 -8.77 7.50
C LEU A 116 -7.41 -8.65 6.03
N ARG A 117 -7.78 -7.43 5.60
CA ARG A 117 -8.26 -7.17 4.23
C ARG A 117 -7.41 -6.19 3.43
N ALA A 118 -6.52 -5.45 4.09
CA ALA A 118 -5.75 -4.39 3.48
C ALA A 118 -4.36 -4.30 4.13
N PHE A 119 -3.44 -3.63 3.44
CA PHE A 119 -2.15 -3.28 4.02
C PHE A 119 -2.29 -2.08 4.96
N SER A 120 -1.53 -2.11 6.06
CA SER A 120 -1.28 -0.93 6.89
C SER A 120 0.20 -0.63 6.76
N ILE A 121 0.53 0.51 6.15
CA ILE A 121 1.90 1.00 6.06
C ILE A 121 2.01 2.27 6.88
N GLY A 122 2.96 2.25 7.79
CA GLY A 122 3.27 3.29 8.74
C GLY A 122 4.54 4.00 8.31
N GLY A 123 4.48 5.32 8.28
CA GLY A 123 5.60 6.20 8.01
C GLY A 123 5.45 7.47 8.84
N ARG A 124 6.50 8.30 8.88
CA ARG A 124 6.43 9.67 9.43
C ARG A 124 6.64 10.65 8.28
N GLY A 125 5.75 11.62 8.16
CA GLY A 125 5.83 12.70 7.17
C GLY A 125 5.74 14.07 7.84
N LYS A 126 6.15 15.11 7.11
CA LYS A 126 5.93 16.51 7.49
C LYS A 126 4.83 17.08 6.59
N ARG A 127 3.81 17.68 7.17
CA ARG A 127 2.74 18.35 6.42
C ARG A 127 3.22 19.68 5.85
N VAL A 128 2.78 19.99 4.65
CA VAL A 128 2.95 21.27 3.97
C VAL A 128 1.60 21.72 3.39
N PRO A 129 1.24 23.02 3.44
CA PRO A 129 0.02 23.51 2.82
C PRO A 129 0.00 23.24 1.32
N LEU A 130 -1.14 22.82 0.78
CA LEU A 130 -1.36 22.73 -0.66
C LEU A 130 -1.40 24.15 -1.24
N GLY A 131 -0.47 24.47 -2.16
CA GLY A 131 -0.44 25.75 -2.90
C GLY A 131 0.48 26.84 -2.37
N ALA A 132 1.53 26.48 -1.61
CA ALA A 132 2.64 27.38 -1.28
C ALA A 132 3.74 27.38 -2.35
#